data_AF-A0A061NBB2-F1
#
_entry.id   AF-A0A061NBB2-F1
#
_cell.length_a   1.000
_cell.length_b   1.000
_cell.length_c   1.000
_cell.angle_alpha   90.00
_cell.angle_beta   90.00
_cell.angle_gamma   90.00
#
_symmetry.space_group_name_H-M   'P 1'
#
loop_
_entity.id
_entity.type
_entity.pdbx_description
1 polymer ?
#
loop_
_entity_poly.entity_id
_entity_poly.type
_entity_poly.pdbx_seq_one_letter_code
_entity_poly.pdbx_strand_id
1 'polypeptide(L)'
;MQVRELGKIGKGVLRNFYDKVETYVHSSHKNNTNVFEFSGASISKTTSVSNESKLRVSEDRLQAEMKRIQQQLKNNRNMNQYKAAFAEKEVDSADLIKGHVRLPKYAILTYLIYHFLPVHQMGKDGIVEKVNVKEVAAKLKCTTKTVEYSNKRLSELGLITLSNCGKGHINVLLPNYQNYHKEGGYFWMPWIGFKELVELNVNSLRTHIRYYLVTDNAKAQERYNPTQPIEPSRITKHDLKLMLPKYTHFHRKLTEITQTETSAFDTSYINGHVYVSVNEDFDGQKVKVQREKDFKSGLSKVLEKQMQHYKATEQEINTYVHFCFEYSPYEVSKALNIMDQAIGKGVSIVNPGGYIRTQIRILRSQSLIA
;
A
#
# COMPACT_ATOMS: atom_id res chain seq x y z
N MET A 1 -6.85 -13.24 7.04
CA MET A 1 -6.37 -12.03 6.34
C MET A 1 -7.12 -11.84 5.02
N GLN A 2 -7.84 -10.72 4.88
CA GLN A 2 -8.54 -10.37 3.64
C GLN A 2 -7.55 -9.83 2.59
N VAL A 3 -7.65 -10.32 1.37
CA VAL A 3 -6.83 -9.87 0.23
C VAL A 3 -7.76 -9.13 -0.73
N ARG A 4 -7.33 -7.97 -1.22
CA ARG A 4 -8.08 -7.20 -2.22
C ARG A 4 -7.99 -7.90 -3.56
N GLU A 5 -9.04 -7.78 -4.36
CA GLU A 5 -9.06 -8.31 -5.72
C GLU A 5 -8.06 -7.58 -6.63
N LEU A 6 -7.81 -6.31 -6.36
CA LEU A 6 -6.87 -5.48 -7.11
C LEU A 6 -5.77 -4.95 -6.19
N GLY A 7 -4.52 -5.20 -6.55
CA GLY A 7 -3.34 -4.60 -5.95
C GLY A 7 -2.99 -3.29 -6.64
N LYS A 8 -2.82 -2.23 -5.86
CA LYS A 8 -2.36 -0.91 -6.36
C LYS A 8 -0.87 -0.78 -6.12
N ILE A 9 -0.06 -0.92 -7.17
CA ILE A 9 1.40 -0.98 -7.06
C ILE A 9 2.04 0.22 -7.77
N GLY A 10 3.09 0.81 -7.19
CA GLY A 10 3.83 1.91 -7.83
C GLY A 10 4.71 1.40 -8.97
N LYS A 11 4.59 1.97 -10.17
CA LYS A 11 5.40 1.56 -11.33
C LYS A 11 6.89 1.82 -11.10
N GLY A 12 7.24 2.96 -10.50
CA GLY A 12 8.62 3.30 -10.15
C GLY A 12 9.25 2.25 -9.23
N VAL A 13 8.50 1.78 -8.23
CA VAL A 13 9.01 0.75 -7.31
C VAL A 13 9.17 -0.62 -7.97
N LEU A 14 8.30 -0.97 -8.92
CA LEU A 14 8.48 -2.19 -9.71
C LEU A 14 9.76 -2.13 -10.55
N ARG A 15 10.19 -0.96 -11.00
CA ARG A 15 11.47 -0.83 -11.71
C ARG A 15 12.65 -1.24 -10.82
N ASN A 16 12.59 -1.01 -9.51
CA ASN A 16 13.63 -1.49 -8.58
C ASN A 16 13.80 -3.02 -8.63
N PHE A 17 12.87 -3.80 -9.16
CA PHE A 17 13.03 -5.25 -9.28
C PHE A 17 13.88 -5.70 -10.46
N TYR A 18 14.14 -4.81 -11.41
CA TYR A 18 14.88 -5.13 -12.65
C TYR A 18 15.96 -4.09 -13.01
N ASP A 19 15.76 -2.83 -12.64
CA ASP A 19 16.77 -1.78 -12.68
C ASP A 19 17.64 -1.84 -11.42
N LYS A 20 18.75 -1.10 -11.43
CA LYS A 20 19.69 -1.00 -10.32
C LYS A 20 18.91 -0.65 -9.04
N VAL A 21 18.72 -1.60 -8.12
CA VAL A 21 18.41 -1.25 -6.73
C VAL A 21 19.64 -0.54 -6.22
N GLU A 22 19.57 0.78 -6.08
CA GLU A 22 20.53 1.49 -5.23
C GLU A 22 20.33 0.94 -3.83
N THR A 23 21.34 0.21 -3.35
CA THR A 23 21.29 -0.40 -2.02
C THR A 23 22.09 0.43 -1.06
N TYR A 24 21.46 0.73 0.07
CA TYR A 24 22.06 1.37 1.22
C TYR A 24 22.70 0.27 2.07
N VAL A 25 24.03 0.24 2.14
CA VAL A 25 24.75 -0.66 3.07
C VAL A 25 25.42 0.23 4.10
N HIS A 26 24.90 0.23 5.33
CA HIS A 26 25.59 0.86 6.46
C HIS A 26 26.84 0.04 6.81
N SER A 27 28.01 0.64 6.63
CA SER A 27 29.25 0.15 7.23
C SER A 27 29.37 0.74 8.63
N SER A 28 29.30 -0.11 9.66
CA SER A 28 29.49 0.31 11.05
C SER A 28 30.98 0.49 11.35
N HIS A 29 31.43 1.73 11.49
CA HIS A 29 32.67 2.04 12.21
C HIS A 29 32.34 2.80 13.49
N LYS A 30 32.76 2.20 14.60
CA LYS A 30 32.82 2.84 15.92
C LYS A 30 33.76 4.04 15.82
N ASN A 31 33.32 5.21 16.28
CA ASN A 31 34.07 6.03 17.23
C ASN A 31 33.26 7.24 17.74
N ASN A 32 32.93 7.15 19.03
CA ASN A 32 32.92 8.17 20.08
C ASN A 32 32.58 9.65 19.84
N THR A 33 31.72 10.10 20.78
CA THR A 33 31.66 11.40 21.51
C THR A 33 31.37 12.68 20.72
N ASN A 34 30.20 13.29 20.97
CA ASN A 34 30.13 14.44 21.89
C ASN A 34 28.68 14.84 22.26
N VAL A 35 28.58 15.27 23.52
CA VAL A 35 27.45 15.79 24.29
C VAL A 35 27.15 17.23 23.88
N PHE A 36 25.88 17.66 23.84
CA PHE A 36 25.51 19.06 24.14
C PHE A 36 24.09 19.17 24.74
N GLU A 37 24.05 19.76 25.94
CA GLU A 37 22.87 20.22 26.68
C GLU A 37 22.30 21.51 26.06
N PHE A 38 20.99 21.77 26.25
CA PHE A 38 20.45 23.13 26.16
C PHE A 38 19.40 23.44 27.23
N SER A 39 19.64 24.56 27.92
CA SER A 39 18.91 25.14 29.05
C SER A 39 17.61 25.83 28.66
N GLY A 40 16.62 25.78 29.57
CA GLY A 40 15.33 26.46 29.45
C GLY A 40 15.32 27.92 29.88
N ALA A 41 14.27 28.64 29.47
CA ALA A 41 13.91 29.96 29.98
C ALA A 41 12.39 30.06 30.21
N SER A 42 12.04 30.56 31.38
CA SER A 42 10.72 30.72 31.99
C SER A 42 10.10 32.10 31.67
N ILE A 43 8.77 32.19 31.61
CA ILE A 43 8.03 33.46 31.62
C ILE A 43 6.88 33.40 32.63
N SER A 44 6.82 34.46 33.44
CA SER A 44 5.97 34.74 34.59
C SER A 44 4.55 35.21 34.26
N LYS A 45 3.60 34.91 35.17
CA LYS A 45 2.20 35.35 35.19
C LYS A 45 2.01 36.59 36.07
N THR A 46 1.03 37.42 35.72
CA THR A 46 0.29 38.27 36.69
C THR A 46 -1.16 38.46 36.22
N THR A 47 -2.12 38.09 37.07
CA THR A 47 -3.54 38.49 36.96
C THR A 47 -4.15 38.60 38.37
N SER A 48 -5.02 39.60 38.59
CA SER A 48 -5.62 39.96 39.89
C SER A 48 -7.05 39.42 40.12
N VAL A 49 -7.16 38.49 41.08
CA VAL A 49 -8.09 38.28 42.23
C VAL A 49 -9.64 38.39 42.14
N SER A 50 -10.33 39.02 41.18
CA SER A 50 -11.81 39.11 41.27
C SER A 50 -12.61 38.00 40.57
N ASN A 51 -11.95 36.97 40.04
CA ASN A 51 -12.58 35.91 39.25
C ASN A 51 -12.51 34.50 39.87
N GLU A 52 -11.92 34.32 41.06
CA GLU A 52 -11.43 33.01 41.55
C GLU A 52 -12.48 31.90 41.71
N SER A 53 -13.74 32.20 42.02
CA SER A 53 -14.77 31.16 42.20
C SER A 53 -15.41 30.68 40.89
N LYS A 54 -15.58 31.58 39.90
CA LYS A 54 -15.95 31.21 38.51
C LYS A 54 -14.76 30.65 37.75
N LEU A 55 -13.54 31.10 38.05
CA LEU A 55 -12.30 30.51 37.53
C LEU A 55 -12.16 29.07 38.02
N ARG A 56 -12.37 28.76 39.31
CA ARG A 56 -12.23 27.39 39.84
C ARG A 56 -13.15 26.37 39.16
N VAL A 57 -14.42 26.69 38.92
CA VAL A 57 -15.34 25.79 38.19
C VAL A 57 -14.94 25.65 36.71
N SER A 58 -14.40 26.72 36.11
CA SER A 58 -13.84 26.67 34.75
C SER A 58 -12.50 25.93 34.69
N GLU A 59 -11.67 26.03 35.74
CA GLU A 59 -10.36 25.41 35.90
C GLU A 59 -10.50 23.92 36.17
N ASP A 60 -11.49 23.48 36.95
CA ASP A 60 -11.77 22.05 37.15
C ASP A 60 -12.26 21.42 35.83
N ARG A 61 -13.07 22.13 35.05
CA ARG A 61 -13.48 21.71 33.70
C ARG A 61 -12.30 21.70 32.73
N LEU A 62 -11.47 22.74 32.73
CA LEU A 62 -10.25 22.83 31.93
C LEU A 62 -9.22 21.77 32.34
N GLN A 63 -9.09 21.45 33.62
CA GLN A 63 -8.19 20.40 34.11
C GLN A 63 -8.72 19.01 33.76
N ALA A 64 -10.03 18.79 33.81
CA ALA A 64 -10.65 17.55 33.34
C ALA A 64 -10.52 17.39 31.82
N GLU A 65 -10.66 18.48 31.07
CA GLU A 65 -10.50 18.52 29.62
C GLU A 65 -9.03 18.40 29.21
N MET A 66 -8.10 19.04 29.92
CA MET A 66 -6.66 18.85 29.78
C MET A 66 -6.23 17.43 30.16
N LYS A 67 -6.83 16.80 31.18
CA LYS A 67 -6.62 15.37 31.47
C LYS A 67 -7.17 14.49 30.35
N ARG A 68 -8.34 14.80 29.78
CA ARG A 68 -8.89 14.10 28.60
C ARG A 68 -8.00 14.27 27.39
N ILE A 69 -7.51 15.47 27.11
CA ILE A 69 -6.59 15.79 26.01
C ILE A 69 -5.24 15.12 26.26
N GLN A 70 -4.70 15.14 27.47
CA GLN A 70 -3.47 14.43 27.84
C GLN A 70 -3.64 12.90 27.74
N GLN A 71 -4.81 12.36 28.06
CA GLN A 71 -5.12 10.95 27.90
C GLN A 71 -5.32 10.59 26.41
N GLN A 72 -5.97 11.44 25.62
CA GLN A 72 -6.05 11.32 24.16
C GLN A 72 -4.66 11.45 23.52
N LEU A 73 -3.79 12.32 24.02
CA LEU A 73 -2.40 12.48 23.60
C LEU A 73 -1.54 11.30 24.05
N LYS A 74 -1.79 10.68 25.21
CA LYS A 74 -1.18 9.40 25.61
C LYS A 74 -1.66 8.24 24.75
N ASN A 75 -2.94 8.23 24.37
CA ASN A 75 -3.47 7.23 23.43
C ASN A 75 -2.93 7.46 22.00
N ASN A 76 -2.71 8.72 21.61
CA ASN A 76 -2.00 9.10 20.38
C ASN A 76 -0.48 8.93 20.48
N ARG A 77 0.10 8.83 21.69
CA ARG A 77 1.52 8.47 21.88
C ARG A 77 1.79 7.03 21.46
N ASN A 78 0.79 6.13 21.44
CA ASN A 78 0.97 4.84 20.77
C ASN A 78 1.15 5.04 19.25
N MET A 79 0.46 6.00 18.64
CA MET A 79 0.64 6.38 17.24
C MET A 79 1.95 7.15 16.98
N ASN A 80 2.38 8.00 17.91
CA ASN A 80 3.68 8.67 17.85
C ASN A 80 4.84 7.74 18.24
N GLN A 81 4.61 6.63 18.94
CA GLN A 81 5.61 5.57 19.13
C GLN A 81 5.79 4.78 17.85
N TYR A 82 4.73 4.54 17.07
CA TYR A 82 4.90 4.07 15.70
C TYR A 82 5.72 5.10 14.90
N LYS A 83 5.36 6.39 14.90
CA LYS A 83 6.15 7.41 14.18
C LYS A 83 7.61 7.55 14.68
N ALA A 84 7.87 7.51 15.97
CA ALA A 84 9.22 7.62 16.55
C ALA A 84 10.04 6.35 16.30
N ALA A 85 9.42 5.17 16.34
CA ALA A 85 10.06 3.92 15.91
C ALA A 85 10.34 3.89 14.38
N PHE A 86 9.64 4.72 13.60
CA PHE A 86 9.88 4.90 12.16
C PHE A 86 10.75 6.14 11.83
N ALA A 87 11.05 7.03 12.79
CA ALA A 87 11.74 8.31 12.56
C ALA A 87 13.26 8.29 12.79
N GLU A 88 13.84 7.21 13.35
CA GLU A 88 15.29 7.16 13.65
C GLU A 88 16.18 6.63 12.50
N LYS A 89 15.80 6.81 11.24
CA LYS A 89 16.70 6.57 10.10
C LYS A 89 16.55 7.62 9.00
N GLU A 90 16.81 8.88 9.31
CA GLU A 90 17.40 9.77 8.30
C GLU A 90 18.85 9.33 8.09
N VAL A 91 19.12 8.72 6.94
CA VAL A 91 20.45 8.22 6.58
C VAL A 91 21.26 9.36 5.99
N ASP A 92 22.35 9.70 6.66
CA ASP A 92 23.35 10.65 6.20
C ASP A 92 23.96 10.18 4.87
N SER A 93 24.02 11.09 3.90
CA SER A 93 24.19 10.80 2.47
C SER A 93 25.63 10.58 2.01
N ALA A 94 26.59 10.49 2.93
CA ALA A 94 28.02 10.64 2.61
C ALA A 94 28.81 9.34 2.40
N ASP A 95 28.34 8.16 2.81
CA ASP A 95 29.09 6.88 2.68
C ASP A 95 28.34 5.84 1.82
N LEU A 96 28.46 5.96 0.49
CA LEU A 96 27.74 5.15 -0.50
C LEU A 96 28.62 4.02 -1.08
N ILE A 97 28.37 2.75 -0.71
CA ILE A 97 28.95 1.59 -1.40
C ILE A 97 28.01 1.11 -2.51
N LYS A 98 28.41 1.31 -3.77
CA LYS A 98 27.65 0.88 -4.97
C LYS A 98 27.73 -0.64 -5.19
N GLY A 99 26.60 -1.35 -5.10
CA GLY A 99 26.50 -2.77 -5.43
C GLY A 99 25.15 -3.17 -6.05
N HIS A 100 25.16 -4.07 -7.04
CA HIS A 100 23.96 -4.59 -7.70
C HIS A 100 23.31 -5.70 -6.87
N VAL A 101 22.14 -5.46 -6.27
CA VAL A 101 21.38 -6.49 -5.54
C VAL A 101 20.17 -6.94 -6.35
N ARG A 102 20.08 -8.24 -6.64
CA ARG A 102 18.88 -8.86 -7.21
C ARG A 102 18.04 -9.49 -6.11
N LEU A 103 16.74 -9.15 -6.06
CA LEU A 103 15.83 -9.76 -5.10
C LEU A 103 15.54 -11.23 -5.45
N PRO A 104 15.52 -12.15 -4.46
CA PRO A 104 15.07 -13.52 -4.68
C PRO A 104 13.56 -13.57 -4.96
N LYS A 105 13.08 -14.69 -5.53
CA LYS A 105 11.66 -14.91 -5.91
C LYS A 105 10.71 -14.47 -4.81
N TYR A 106 10.89 -15.03 -3.62
CA TYR A 106 9.96 -14.80 -2.51
C TYR A 106 10.04 -13.38 -1.96
N ALA A 107 11.17 -12.67 -2.05
CA ALA A 107 11.20 -11.25 -1.68
C ALA A 107 10.36 -10.40 -2.63
N ILE A 108 10.43 -10.67 -3.95
CA ILE A 108 9.57 -9.99 -4.93
C ILE A 108 8.09 -10.28 -4.63
N LEU A 109 7.73 -11.56 -4.43
CA LEU A 109 6.35 -11.96 -4.16
C LEU A 109 5.81 -11.42 -2.82
N THR A 110 6.63 -11.43 -1.77
CA THR A 110 6.30 -10.86 -0.46
C THR A 110 6.08 -9.35 -0.54
N TYR A 111 6.87 -8.63 -1.33
CA TYR A 111 6.63 -7.21 -1.55
C TYR A 111 5.30 -6.96 -2.29
N LEU A 112 5.08 -7.71 -3.38
CA LEU A 112 3.87 -7.56 -4.20
C LEU A 112 2.59 -7.86 -3.40
N ILE A 113 2.56 -8.95 -2.61
CA ILE A 113 1.35 -9.32 -1.84
C ILE A 113 0.94 -8.24 -0.84
N TYR A 114 1.88 -7.48 -0.27
CA TYR A 114 1.55 -6.36 0.63
C TYR A 114 0.72 -5.25 -0.04
N HIS A 115 0.83 -5.10 -1.36
CA HIS A 115 0.01 -4.15 -2.12
C HIS A 115 -1.42 -4.65 -2.35
N PHE A 116 -1.69 -5.93 -2.13
CA PHE A 116 -3.04 -6.51 -2.14
C PHE A 116 -3.69 -6.49 -0.76
N LEU A 117 -2.95 -6.29 0.33
CA LEU A 117 -3.53 -6.20 1.67
C LEU A 117 -4.10 -4.80 1.90
N PRO A 118 -5.15 -4.63 2.72
CA PRO A 118 -5.69 -3.31 3.05
C PRO A 118 -4.60 -2.39 3.62
N VAL A 119 -4.29 -1.32 2.90
CA VAL A 119 -3.33 -0.29 3.32
C VAL A 119 -4.11 0.81 4.04
N HIS A 120 -3.75 1.09 5.29
CA HIS A 120 -4.25 2.24 6.03
C HIS A 120 -3.72 3.52 5.38
N GLN A 121 -4.62 4.32 4.80
CA GLN A 121 -4.30 5.61 4.18
C GLN A 121 -4.64 6.81 5.08
N MET A 122 -4.95 6.62 6.37
CA MET A 122 -5.06 7.75 7.29
C MET A 122 -3.65 8.23 7.64
N GLY A 123 -3.23 9.33 7.03
CA GLY A 123 -1.97 10.02 7.38
C GLY A 123 -0.90 10.03 6.30
N LYS A 124 -1.14 9.43 5.12
CA LYS A 124 -0.18 9.29 4.01
C LYS A 124 0.92 8.23 4.25
N ASP A 125 0.70 7.21 5.08
CA ASP A 125 1.84 6.43 5.57
C ASP A 125 1.95 5.00 5.00
N GLY A 126 1.15 4.53 4.03
CA GLY A 126 1.44 3.24 3.38
C GLY A 126 1.47 2.01 4.30
N ILE A 127 0.80 2.06 5.46
CA ILE A 127 0.89 1.02 6.51
C ILE A 127 -0.10 -0.10 6.25
N VAL A 128 0.38 -1.34 6.27
CA VAL A 128 -0.41 -2.58 6.31
C VAL A 128 -0.32 -3.14 7.73
N GLU A 129 -1.44 -3.15 8.44
CA GLU A 129 -1.47 -3.56 9.85
C GLU A 129 -1.74 -5.06 10.00
N LYS A 130 -1.21 -5.65 11.09
CA LYS A 130 -1.54 -6.99 11.57
C LYS A 130 -1.49 -8.08 10.50
N VAL A 131 -0.47 -8.02 9.65
CA VAL A 131 -0.18 -9.04 8.64
C VAL A 131 0.20 -10.35 9.33
N ASN A 132 -0.57 -11.40 9.08
CA ASN A 132 -0.26 -12.74 9.58
C ASN A 132 0.76 -13.43 8.65
N VAL A 133 1.96 -13.67 9.18
CA VAL A 133 3.08 -14.26 8.42
C VAL A 133 2.75 -15.66 7.90
N LYS A 134 1.99 -16.46 8.67
CA LYS A 134 1.56 -17.81 8.26
C LYS A 134 0.61 -17.76 7.08
N GLU A 135 -0.32 -16.81 7.08
CA GLU A 135 -1.24 -16.63 5.95
C GLU A 135 -0.54 -16.12 4.68
N VAL A 136 0.45 -15.22 4.84
CA VAL A 136 1.31 -14.81 3.71
C VAL A 136 2.04 -16.02 3.14
N ALA A 137 2.67 -16.83 4.00
CA ALA A 137 3.41 -18.02 3.57
C ALA A 137 2.54 -19.01 2.79
N ALA A 138 1.32 -19.25 3.26
CA ALA A 138 0.35 -20.10 2.58
C ALA A 138 -0.03 -19.57 1.18
N LYS A 139 -0.30 -18.26 1.06
CA LYS A 139 -0.64 -17.62 -0.23
C LYS A 139 0.53 -17.63 -1.21
N LEU A 140 1.76 -17.57 -0.71
CA LEU A 140 2.99 -17.63 -1.52
C LEU A 140 3.49 -19.07 -1.76
N LYS A 141 2.78 -20.09 -1.24
CA LYS A 141 3.19 -21.50 -1.29
C LYS A 141 4.63 -21.72 -0.79
N CYS A 142 4.96 -21.13 0.36
CA CYS A 142 6.28 -21.23 0.97
C CYS A 142 6.20 -21.38 2.50
N THR A 143 7.36 -21.47 3.16
CA THR A 143 7.41 -21.56 4.63
C THR A 143 7.36 -20.17 5.26
N THR A 144 6.93 -20.09 6.52
CA THR A 144 6.99 -18.84 7.31
C THR A 144 8.41 -18.30 7.39
N LYS A 145 9.41 -19.18 7.54
CA LYS A 145 10.83 -18.82 7.55
C LYS A 145 11.26 -18.12 6.25
N THR A 146 10.75 -18.56 5.11
CA THR A 146 10.99 -17.90 3.81
C THR A 146 10.41 -16.49 3.77
N VAL A 147 9.22 -16.28 4.33
CA VAL A 147 8.59 -14.94 4.44
C VAL A 147 9.38 -14.05 5.40
N GLU A 148 9.78 -14.56 6.55
CA GLU A 148 10.61 -13.83 7.53
C GLU A 148 11.95 -13.39 6.94
N TYR A 149 12.63 -14.28 6.22
CA TYR A 149 13.86 -13.96 5.50
C TYR A 149 13.63 -12.89 4.42
N SER A 150 12.54 -13.03 3.65
CA SER A 150 12.16 -12.08 2.61
C SER A 150 11.87 -10.70 3.21
N ASN A 151 11.16 -10.64 4.33
CA ASN A 151 10.87 -9.43 5.08
C ASN A 151 12.12 -8.75 5.61
N LYS A 152 13.02 -9.53 6.23
CA LYS A 152 14.32 -9.02 6.66
C LYS A 152 15.07 -8.40 5.47
N ARG A 153 15.12 -9.11 4.33
CA ARG A 153 15.82 -8.64 3.15
C ARG A 153 15.21 -7.37 2.56
N LEU A 154 13.88 -7.29 2.45
CA LEU A 154 13.20 -6.09 1.97
C LEU A 154 13.42 -4.89 2.91
N SER A 155 13.45 -5.13 4.22
CA SER A 155 13.72 -4.11 5.24
C SER A 155 15.16 -3.59 5.16
N GLU A 156 16.15 -4.48 5.02
CA GLU A 156 17.57 -4.12 4.81
C GLU A 156 17.77 -3.24 3.57
N LEU A 157 16.94 -3.44 2.54
CA LEU A 157 17.00 -2.68 1.28
C LEU A 157 16.18 -1.39 1.32
N GLY A 158 15.54 -1.06 2.45
CA GLY A 158 14.68 0.12 2.58
C GLY A 158 13.39 0.04 1.76
N LEU A 159 13.02 -1.15 1.25
CA LEU A 159 11.81 -1.33 0.47
C LEU A 159 10.56 -1.43 1.35
N ILE A 160 10.72 -1.86 2.61
CA ILE A 160 9.67 -1.88 3.62
C ILE A 160 10.24 -1.49 4.98
N THR A 161 9.38 -1.12 5.93
CA THR A 161 9.75 -1.12 7.36
C THR A 161 8.80 -2.02 8.13
N LEU A 162 9.30 -2.67 9.17
CA LEU A 162 8.58 -3.71 9.91
C LEU A 162 8.46 -3.31 11.38
N SER A 163 7.29 -3.55 11.96
CA SER A 163 7.13 -3.54 13.42
C SER A 163 6.37 -4.79 13.86
N ASN A 164 6.83 -5.47 14.90
CA ASN A 164 6.11 -6.61 15.46
C ASN A 164 4.89 -6.13 16.23
N CYS A 165 3.73 -6.74 16.00
CA CYS A 165 2.48 -6.38 16.70
C CYS A 165 1.80 -7.57 17.39
N GLY A 166 2.53 -8.69 17.51
CA GLY A 166 2.07 -9.91 18.18
C GLY A 166 2.78 -11.14 17.66
N LYS A 167 2.49 -12.30 18.28
CA LYS A 167 3.05 -13.58 17.82
C LYS A 167 2.58 -13.88 16.40
N GLY A 168 3.52 -14.00 15.47
CA GLY A 168 3.23 -14.27 14.05
C GLY A 168 2.57 -13.13 13.28
N HIS A 169 2.48 -11.93 13.87
CA HIS A 169 1.84 -10.76 13.27
C HIS A 169 2.81 -9.57 13.20
N ILE A 170 2.83 -8.91 12.05
CA ILE A 170 3.68 -7.75 11.78
C ILE A 170 2.84 -6.61 11.19
N ASN A 171 3.24 -5.37 11.46
CA ASN A 171 2.85 -4.25 10.61
C ASN A 171 3.96 -4.00 9.58
N VAL A 172 3.56 -3.64 8.38
CA VAL A 172 4.46 -3.35 7.25
C VAL A 172 4.21 -1.92 6.79
N LEU A 173 5.22 -1.09 6.82
CA LEU A 173 5.23 0.23 6.20
C LEU A 173 5.76 0.08 4.77
N LEU A 174 4.99 0.53 3.78
CA LEU A 174 5.43 0.73 2.40
C LEU A 174 5.93 2.18 2.24
N PRO A 175 7.25 2.43 2.19
CA PRO A 175 7.80 3.78 2.11
C PRO A 175 7.32 4.49 0.85
N ASN A 176 7.08 5.80 0.94
CA ASN A 176 6.66 6.64 -0.17
C ASN A 176 5.38 6.19 -0.91
N TYR A 177 4.53 5.34 -0.30
CA TYR A 177 3.29 4.87 -0.91
C TYR A 177 2.39 6.01 -1.42
N GLN A 178 2.34 7.13 -0.70
CA GLN A 178 1.61 8.33 -1.10
C GLN A 178 2.17 8.97 -2.38
N ASN A 179 3.46 8.80 -2.65
CA ASN A 179 4.19 9.42 -3.77
C ASN A 179 4.31 8.51 -4.99
N TYR A 180 3.80 7.27 -4.95
CA TYR A 180 3.81 6.36 -6.11
C TYR A 180 3.23 6.98 -7.40
N HIS A 181 2.26 7.89 -7.28
CA HIS A 181 1.70 8.60 -8.43
C HIS A 181 2.73 9.50 -9.14
N LYS A 182 3.69 10.05 -8.40
CA LYS A 182 4.77 10.90 -8.94
C LYS A 182 5.87 10.07 -9.58
N GLU A 183 6.09 8.85 -9.10
CA GLU A 183 7.12 7.92 -9.59
C GLU A 183 6.62 7.05 -10.75
N GLY A 184 6.13 7.70 -11.80
CA GLY A 184 5.67 7.01 -13.02
C GLY A 184 4.28 6.39 -12.93
N GLY A 185 3.53 6.63 -11.85
CA GLY A 185 2.12 6.26 -11.72
C GLY A 185 1.87 4.88 -11.10
N TYR A 186 0.60 4.47 -11.09
CA TYR A 186 0.18 3.19 -10.53
C TYR A 186 0.01 2.13 -11.62
N PHE A 187 0.32 0.90 -11.26
CA PHE A 187 -0.07 -0.30 -11.96
C PHE A 187 -1.11 -1.05 -11.12
N TRP A 188 -2.24 -1.38 -11.73
CA TRP A 188 -3.28 -2.18 -11.10
C TRP A 188 -3.10 -3.64 -11.52
N MET A 189 -2.97 -4.53 -10.55
CA MET A 189 -2.81 -5.97 -10.79
C MET A 189 -4.01 -6.72 -10.23
N PRO A 190 -4.73 -7.52 -11.03
CA PRO A 190 -5.73 -8.47 -10.51
C PRO A 190 -5.07 -9.56 -9.68
N TRP A 191 -5.77 -10.01 -8.63
CA TRP A 191 -5.29 -11.08 -7.75
C TRP A 191 -5.08 -12.38 -8.52
N ILE A 192 -5.89 -12.65 -9.55
CA ILE A 192 -5.69 -13.80 -10.43
C ILE A 192 -4.33 -13.76 -11.13
N GLY A 193 -3.90 -12.57 -11.57
CA GLY A 193 -2.59 -12.37 -12.18
C GLY A 193 -1.45 -12.54 -11.18
N PHE A 194 -1.63 -12.10 -9.93
CA PHE A 194 -0.65 -12.36 -8.89
C PHE A 194 -0.47 -13.86 -8.61
N LYS A 195 -1.56 -14.65 -8.61
CA LYS A 195 -1.48 -16.10 -8.41
C LYS A 195 -0.65 -16.78 -9.50
N GLU A 196 -0.78 -16.38 -10.77
CA GLU A 196 0.07 -16.88 -11.86
C GLU A 196 1.56 -16.59 -11.57
N LEU A 197 1.89 -15.39 -11.07
CA LEU A 197 3.26 -15.02 -10.73
C LEU A 197 3.87 -15.89 -9.61
N VAL A 198 3.07 -16.42 -8.69
CA VAL A 198 3.54 -17.29 -7.60
C VAL A 198 4.13 -18.60 -8.14
N GLU A 199 3.63 -19.12 -9.25
CA GLU A 199 4.08 -20.38 -9.83
C GLU A 199 5.42 -20.25 -10.58
N LEU A 200 5.76 -19.04 -11.03
CA LEU A 200 6.94 -18.79 -11.87
C LEU A 200 8.26 -18.95 -11.13
N ASN A 201 9.32 -19.39 -11.82
CA ASN A 201 10.68 -19.25 -11.31
C ASN A 201 11.10 -17.77 -11.28
N VAL A 202 12.20 -17.45 -10.58
CA VAL A 202 12.60 -16.05 -10.36
C VAL A 202 12.86 -15.25 -11.64
N ASN A 203 13.35 -15.89 -12.70
CA ASN A 203 13.67 -15.19 -13.95
C ASN A 203 12.42 -14.99 -14.79
N SER A 204 11.57 -16.02 -14.93
CA SER A 204 10.27 -15.89 -15.59
C SER A 204 9.38 -14.88 -14.85
N LEU A 205 9.41 -14.85 -13.52
CA LEU A 205 8.73 -13.85 -12.68
C LEU A 205 9.16 -12.42 -13.04
N ARG A 206 10.48 -12.16 -13.13
CA ARG A 206 10.97 -10.82 -13.51
C ARG A 206 10.47 -10.39 -14.88
N THR A 207 10.55 -11.30 -15.84
CA THR A 207 10.07 -11.08 -17.21
C THR A 207 8.56 -10.80 -17.24
N HIS A 208 7.75 -11.57 -16.50
CA HIS A 208 6.30 -11.40 -16.48
C HIS A 208 5.85 -10.11 -15.80
N ILE A 209 6.55 -9.65 -14.75
CA ILE A 209 6.23 -8.33 -14.21
C ILE A 209 6.62 -7.23 -15.22
N ARG A 210 7.68 -7.42 -16.02
CA ARG A 210 7.95 -6.50 -17.13
C ARG A 210 6.84 -6.54 -18.17
N TYR A 211 6.26 -7.70 -18.49
CA TYR A 211 5.10 -7.82 -19.39
C TYR A 211 3.93 -6.95 -18.92
N TYR A 212 3.59 -7.02 -17.64
CA TYR A 212 2.58 -6.14 -17.05
C TYR A 212 2.92 -4.65 -17.22
N LEU A 213 4.18 -4.25 -16.98
CA LEU A 213 4.58 -2.85 -17.10
C LEU A 213 4.55 -2.32 -18.53
N VAL A 214 5.04 -3.08 -19.51
CA VAL A 214 5.07 -2.63 -20.91
C VAL A 214 3.67 -2.58 -21.51
N THR A 215 2.82 -3.55 -21.19
CA THR A 215 1.43 -3.60 -21.67
C THR A 215 0.59 -2.47 -21.07
N ASP A 216 0.75 -2.18 -19.78
CA ASP A 216 0.04 -1.06 -19.14
C ASP A 216 0.52 0.31 -19.67
N ASN A 217 1.83 0.45 -19.97
CA ASN A 217 2.35 1.67 -20.58
C ASN A 217 1.85 1.87 -22.02
N ALA A 218 1.80 0.81 -22.83
CA ALA A 218 1.27 0.88 -24.19
C ALA A 218 -0.21 1.31 -24.19
N LYS A 219 -1.02 0.72 -23.30
CA LYS A 219 -2.43 1.11 -23.11
C LYS A 219 -2.60 2.54 -22.58
N ALA A 220 -1.66 3.01 -21.75
CA ALA A 220 -1.66 4.40 -21.33
C ALA A 220 -1.41 5.34 -22.52
N GLN A 221 -0.45 5.01 -23.40
CA GLN A 221 -0.18 5.78 -24.61
C GLN A 221 -1.38 5.80 -25.57
N GLU A 222 -2.04 4.67 -25.77
CA GLU A 222 -3.27 4.55 -26.58
C GLU A 222 -4.35 5.54 -26.11
N ARG A 223 -4.57 5.65 -24.80
CA ARG A 223 -5.56 6.58 -24.25
C ARG A 223 -5.23 8.06 -24.51
N TYR A 224 -3.94 8.41 -24.56
CA TYR A 224 -3.52 9.79 -24.82
C TYR A 224 -3.42 10.09 -26.33
N ASN A 225 -3.09 9.10 -27.15
CA ASN A 225 -2.87 9.22 -28.59
C ASN A 225 -3.68 8.16 -29.38
N PRO A 226 -5.03 8.24 -29.39
CA PRO A 226 -5.89 7.20 -29.96
C PRO A 226 -5.78 7.06 -31.49
N THR A 227 -5.14 8.01 -32.18
CA THR A 227 -4.99 8.02 -33.64
C THR A 227 -3.74 7.29 -34.14
N GLN A 228 -2.85 6.83 -33.25
CA GLN A 228 -1.66 6.10 -33.66
C GLN A 228 -1.93 4.59 -33.77
N PRO A 229 -1.37 3.89 -34.77
CA PRO A 229 -1.48 2.45 -34.87
C PRO A 229 -0.95 1.77 -33.61
N ILE A 230 -1.71 0.81 -33.09
CA ILE A 230 -1.34 0.06 -31.89
C ILE A 230 -0.20 -0.88 -32.26
N GLU A 231 1.02 -0.54 -31.87
CA GLU A 231 2.11 -1.51 -31.90
C GLU A 231 1.96 -2.48 -30.72
N PRO A 232 2.12 -3.80 -30.94
CA PRO A 232 2.17 -4.78 -29.86
C PRO A 232 3.28 -4.42 -28.88
N SER A 233 3.04 -4.65 -27.59
CA SER A 233 4.03 -4.32 -26.56
C SER A 233 5.30 -5.11 -26.80
N ARG A 234 6.41 -4.40 -27.01
CA ARG A 234 7.68 -4.99 -27.44
C ARG A 234 8.73 -4.89 -26.34
N ILE A 235 9.45 -5.98 -26.09
CA ILE A 235 10.62 -6.02 -25.22
C ILE A 235 11.82 -6.47 -26.05
N THR A 236 12.88 -5.68 -26.01
CA THR A 236 14.10 -5.97 -26.76
C THR A 236 14.99 -6.97 -26.04
N LYS A 237 15.88 -7.65 -26.78
CA LYS A 237 16.96 -8.45 -26.18
C LYS A 237 17.83 -7.64 -25.22
N HIS A 238 18.02 -6.34 -25.49
CA HIS A 238 18.76 -5.45 -24.61
C HIS A 238 18.05 -5.30 -23.26
N ASP A 239 16.74 -5.02 -23.29
CA ASP A 239 15.91 -4.92 -22.07
C ASP A 239 15.99 -6.21 -21.25
N LEU A 240 15.84 -7.38 -21.90
CA LEU A 240 15.97 -8.68 -21.21
C LEU A 240 17.32 -8.85 -20.52
N LYS A 241 18.41 -8.43 -21.15
CA LYS A 241 19.77 -8.52 -20.58
C LYS A 241 19.98 -7.58 -19.39
N LEU A 242 19.30 -6.43 -19.35
CA LEU A 242 19.35 -5.53 -18.19
C LEU A 242 18.67 -6.17 -16.97
N MET A 243 17.51 -6.79 -17.19
CA MET A 243 16.68 -7.35 -16.12
C MET A 243 17.16 -8.72 -15.61
N LEU A 244 17.79 -9.52 -16.49
CA LEU A 244 18.13 -10.91 -16.20
C LEU A 244 19.63 -11.10 -15.86
N PRO A 245 19.98 -12.13 -15.07
CA PRO A 245 21.38 -12.45 -14.77
C PRO A 245 22.23 -12.73 -16.01
N LYS A 246 23.53 -12.39 -15.97
CA LYS A 246 24.46 -12.60 -17.09
C LYS A 246 24.46 -14.04 -17.62
N TYR A 247 24.32 -15.03 -16.74
CA TYR A 247 24.29 -16.44 -17.12
C TYR A 247 23.05 -16.83 -17.96
N THR A 248 22.04 -15.96 -18.12
CA THR A 248 20.86 -16.23 -18.95
C THR A 248 20.92 -15.53 -20.31
N HIS A 249 21.98 -14.80 -20.64
CA HIS A 249 22.02 -13.86 -21.77
C HIS A 249 22.13 -14.51 -23.17
N PHE A 250 22.22 -15.84 -23.23
CA PHE A 250 22.25 -16.58 -24.49
C PHE A 250 20.85 -16.90 -25.00
N HIS A 251 20.72 -16.96 -26.33
CA HIS A 251 19.42 -17.00 -27.01
C HIS A 251 18.49 -18.08 -26.47
N ARG A 252 18.95 -19.33 -26.36
CA ARG A 252 18.16 -20.46 -25.84
C ARG A 252 17.55 -20.19 -24.45
N LYS A 253 18.33 -19.67 -23.49
CA LYS A 253 17.81 -19.37 -22.15
C LYS A 253 16.87 -18.19 -22.13
N LEU A 254 17.15 -17.14 -22.92
CA LEU A 254 16.22 -16.02 -23.04
C LEU A 254 14.88 -16.50 -23.59
N THR A 255 14.88 -17.29 -24.66
CA THR A 255 13.68 -17.88 -25.25
C THR A 255 12.90 -18.73 -24.23
N GLU A 256 13.58 -19.65 -23.51
CA GLU A 256 12.98 -20.48 -22.46
C GLU A 256 12.32 -19.65 -21.34
N ILE A 257 12.98 -18.57 -20.89
CA ILE A 257 12.45 -17.67 -19.86
C ILE A 257 11.24 -16.89 -20.39
N THR A 258 11.30 -16.41 -21.63
CA THR A 258 10.25 -15.55 -22.21
C THR A 258 9.01 -16.32 -22.65
N GLN A 259 9.19 -17.59 -23.04
CA GLN A 259 8.12 -18.50 -23.47
C GLN A 259 7.58 -19.37 -22.32
N THR A 260 7.91 -19.05 -21.06
CA THR A 260 7.22 -19.68 -19.94
C THR A 260 5.75 -19.30 -19.99
N GLU A 261 4.87 -20.25 -20.31
CA GLU A 261 3.45 -20.01 -20.52
C GLU A 261 2.75 -19.64 -19.20
N THR A 262 1.83 -18.68 -19.30
CA THR A 262 0.86 -18.35 -18.25
C THR A 262 -0.47 -18.03 -18.91
N SER A 263 -1.56 -18.15 -18.17
CA SER A 263 -2.88 -17.74 -18.68
C SER A 263 -3.02 -16.22 -18.85
N ALA A 264 -2.07 -15.43 -18.31
CA ALA A 264 -2.14 -13.98 -18.27
C ALA A 264 -1.70 -13.30 -19.58
N PHE A 265 -0.86 -13.95 -20.38
CA PHE A 265 -0.21 -13.32 -21.53
C PHE A 265 -0.10 -14.24 -22.72
N ASP A 266 -0.34 -13.69 -23.90
CA ASP A 266 0.12 -14.29 -25.15
C ASP A 266 1.46 -13.67 -25.51
N THR A 267 2.46 -14.52 -25.78
CA THR A 267 3.82 -14.08 -26.08
C THR A 267 4.34 -14.70 -27.36
N SER A 268 5.09 -13.93 -28.14
CA SER A 268 5.83 -14.44 -29.29
C SER A 268 7.25 -13.89 -29.31
N TYR A 269 8.21 -14.74 -29.70
CA TYR A 269 9.62 -14.35 -29.81
C TYR A 269 10.01 -14.32 -31.28
N ILE A 270 10.21 -13.12 -31.83
CA ILE A 270 10.49 -12.92 -33.26
C ILE A 270 11.69 -11.97 -33.38
N ASN A 271 12.70 -12.35 -34.18
CA ASN A 271 13.87 -11.51 -34.48
C ASN A 271 14.59 -10.92 -33.26
N GLY A 272 14.63 -11.65 -32.14
CA GLY A 272 15.28 -11.17 -30.91
C GLY A 272 14.42 -10.22 -30.07
N HIS A 273 13.14 -10.07 -30.41
CA HIS A 273 12.16 -9.29 -29.66
C HIS A 273 11.07 -10.20 -29.10
N VAL A 274 10.59 -9.85 -27.91
CA VAL A 274 9.38 -10.45 -27.34
C VAL A 274 8.24 -9.49 -27.61
N TYR A 275 7.19 -10.00 -28.22
CA TYR A 275 5.91 -9.33 -28.35
C TYR A 275 4.95 -9.92 -27.33
N VAL A 276 4.22 -9.06 -26.63
CA VAL A 276 3.32 -9.48 -25.56
C VAL A 276 1.98 -8.75 -25.64
N SER A 277 0.90 -9.51 -25.45
CA SER A 277 -0.44 -9.03 -25.17
C SER A 277 -0.92 -9.60 -23.84
N VAL A 278 -1.68 -8.80 -23.09
CA VAL A 278 -2.29 -9.23 -21.83
C VAL A 278 -3.73 -9.64 -22.08
N ASN A 279 -4.12 -10.79 -21.55
CA ASN A 279 -5.49 -11.28 -21.60
C ASN A 279 -6.43 -10.37 -20.79
N GLU A 280 -7.68 -10.23 -21.22
CA GLU A 280 -8.59 -9.21 -20.69
C GLU A 280 -8.86 -9.35 -19.19
N ASP A 281 -9.01 -10.58 -18.69
CA ASP A 281 -9.23 -10.88 -17.27
C ASP A 281 -8.03 -10.47 -16.38
N PHE A 282 -6.86 -10.34 -16.98
CA PHE A 282 -5.60 -9.98 -16.32
C PHE A 282 -5.25 -8.49 -16.50
N ASP A 283 -6.02 -7.75 -17.30
CA ASP A 283 -5.91 -6.31 -17.43
C ASP A 283 -6.53 -5.61 -16.22
N GLY A 284 -5.68 -5.22 -15.27
CA GLY A 284 -6.13 -4.57 -14.05
C GLY A 284 -6.88 -3.26 -14.25
N GLN A 285 -6.67 -2.54 -15.36
CA GLN A 285 -7.42 -1.33 -15.64
C GLN A 285 -8.84 -1.66 -16.13
N LYS A 286 -8.99 -2.65 -17.02
CA LYS A 286 -10.32 -3.14 -17.43
C LYS A 286 -11.09 -3.69 -16.24
N VAL A 287 -10.45 -4.53 -15.42
CA VAL A 287 -11.06 -5.09 -14.20
C VAL A 287 -11.47 -3.96 -13.23
N LYS A 288 -10.63 -2.95 -13.04
CA LYS A 288 -10.96 -1.78 -12.20
C LYS A 288 -12.19 -1.04 -12.70
N VAL A 289 -12.28 -0.74 -13.99
CA VAL A 289 -13.42 -0.04 -14.59
C VAL A 289 -14.69 -0.87 -14.46
N GLN A 290 -14.62 -2.18 -14.66
CA GLN A 290 -15.78 -3.05 -14.44
C GLN A 290 -16.23 -3.04 -12.98
N ARG A 291 -15.29 -3.13 -12.04
CA ARG A 291 -15.59 -3.08 -10.60
C ARG A 291 -16.14 -1.74 -10.14
N GLU A 292 -15.69 -0.63 -10.71
CA GLU A 292 -16.28 0.69 -10.46
C GLU A 292 -17.77 0.71 -10.83
N LYS A 293 -18.15 0.12 -11.98
CA LYS A 293 -19.55 -0.01 -12.39
C LYS A 293 -20.34 -0.92 -11.45
N ASP A 294 -19.78 -2.09 -11.10
CA ASP A 294 -20.41 -3.05 -10.21
C ASP A 294 -20.67 -2.43 -8.82
N PHE A 295 -19.68 -1.74 -8.26
CA PHE A 295 -19.79 -1.07 -6.97
C PHE A 295 -20.76 0.10 -7.01
N LYS A 296 -20.75 0.92 -8.07
CA LYS A 296 -21.72 2.02 -8.23
C LYS A 296 -23.14 1.46 -8.25
N SER A 297 -23.40 0.42 -9.05
CA SER A 297 -24.69 -0.25 -9.12
C SER A 297 -25.12 -0.88 -7.79
N GLY A 298 -24.20 -1.57 -7.11
CA GLY A 298 -24.46 -2.18 -5.80
C GLY A 298 -24.77 -1.15 -4.72
N LEU A 299 -24.00 -0.07 -4.65
CA LEU A 299 -24.22 1.03 -3.70
C LEU A 299 -25.52 1.77 -3.98
N SER A 300 -25.84 2.08 -5.24
CA SER A 300 -27.13 2.70 -5.59
C SER A 300 -28.30 1.87 -5.07
N LYS A 301 -28.27 0.54 -5.21
CA LYS A 301 -29.30 -0.34 -4.65
C LYS A 301 -29.39 -0.26 -3.12
N VAL A 302 -28.27 -0.17 -2.41
CA VAL A 302 -28.25 -0.03 -0.94
C VAL A 302 -28.84 1.33 -0.54
N LEU A 303 -28.39 2.41 -1.18
CA LEU A 303 -28.84 3.77 -0.90
C LEU A 303 -30.34 3.95 -1.19
N GLU A 304 -30.85 3.36 -2.28
CA GLU A 304 -32.26 3.47 -2.67
C GLU A 304 -33.19 2.58 -1.84
N LYS A 305 -32.76 1.37 -1.48
CA LYS A 305 -33.65 0.37 -0.85
C LYS A 305 -33.51 0.26 0.67
N GLN A 306 -32.35 0.62 1.22
CA GLN A 306 -32.04 0.37 2.63
C GLN A 306 -31.89 1.65 3.45
N MET A 307 -31.67 2.80 2.82
CA MET A 307 -31.55 4.08 3.54
C MET A 307 -32.88 4.82 3.54
N GLN A 308 -33.31 5.26 4.72
CA GLN A 308 -34.56 5.98 4.91
C GLN A 308 -34.33 7.47 5.20
N HIS A 309 -33.17 7.83 5.76
CA HIS A 309 -32.93 9.15 6.33
C HIS A 309 -31.86 9.94 5.58
N TYR A 310 -30.97 9.26 4.86
CA TYR A 310 -29.89 9.88 4.10
C TYR A 310 -30.04 9.68 2.60
N LYS A 311 -29.81 10.76 1.84
CA LYS A 311 -29.73 10.74 0.37
C LYS A 311 -28.35 11.20 -0.07
N ALA A 312 -27.60 10.28 -0.68
CA ALA A 312 -26.28 10.59 -1.20
C ALA A 312 -26.37 11.38 -2.51
N THR A 313 -25.49 12.36 -2.67
CA THR A 313 -25.18 13.00 -3.94
C THR A 313 -24.35 12.08 -4.83
N GLU A 314 -24.28 12.36 -6.13
CA GLU A 314 -23.41 11.59 -7.05
C GLU A 314 -21.93 11.65 -6.65
N GLN A 315 -21.46 12.80 -6.15
CA GLN A 315 -20.08 12.96 -5.67
C GLN A 315 -19.78 12.07 -4.46
N GLU A 316 -20.74 11.94 -3.54
CA GLU A 316 -20.63 11.04 -2.40
C GLU A 316 -20.67 9.57 -2.84
N ILE A 317 -21.53 9.21 -3.80
CA ILE A 317 -21.55 7.85 -4.38
C ILE A 317 -20.18 7.50 -4.96
N ASN A 318 -19.57 8.38 -5.75
CA ASN A 318 -18.23 8.16 -6.30
C ASN A 318 -17.18 8.01 -5.17
N THR A 319 -17.31 8.77 -4.09
CA THR A 319 -16.46 8.64 -2.89
C THR A 319 -16.65 7.27 -2.22
N TYR A 320 -17.89 6.78 -2.12
CA TYR A 320 -18.20 5.47 -1.53
C TYR A 320 -17.72 4.32 -2.42
N VAL A 321 -17.76 4.47 -3.74
CA VAL A 321 -17.12 3.52 -4.67
C VAL A 321 -15.61 3.44 -4.40
N HIS A 322 -14.93 4.58 -4.18
CA HIS A 322 -13.53 4.56 -3.77
C HIS A 322 -13.31 3.84 -2.44
N PHE A 323 -14.20 4.05 -1.46
CA PHE A 323 -14.14 3.30 -0.20
C PHE A 323 -14.34 1.79 -0.39
N CYS A 324 -15.14 1.34 -1.37
CA CYS A 324 -15.28 -0.09 -1.66
C CYS A 324 -13.96 -0.73 -2.10
N PHE A 325 -13.10 0.01 -2.83
CA PHE A 325 -11.75 -0.47 -3.16
C PHE A 325 -10.80 -0.50 -1.94
N GLU A 326 -11.05 0.32 -0.92
CA GLU A 326 -10.23 0.40 0.30
C GLU A 326 -10.66 -0.61 1.37
N TYR A 327 -11.97 -0.73 1.61
CA TYR A 327 -12.57 -1.42 2.74
C TYR A 327 -13.55 -2.54 2.33
N SER A 328 -13.68 -2.87 1.05
CA SER A 328 -14.70 -3.80 0.52
C SER A 328 -16.13 -3.24 0.55
N PRO A 329 -17.00 -3.68 -0.39
CA PRO A 329 -18.39 -3.22 -0.46
C PRO A 329 -19.22 -3.55 0.78
N TYR A 330 -18.91 -4.66 1.46
CA TYR A 330 -19.65 -5.10 2.63
C TYR A 330 -19.43 -4.16 3.82
N GLU A 331 -18.18 -3.80 4.13
CA GLU A 331 -17.89 -2.90 5.26
C GLU A 331 -18.44 -1.49 4.99
N VAL A 332 -18.34 -1.02 3.75
CA VAL A 332 -18.91 0.27 3.33
C VAL A 332 -20.43 0.28 3.49
N SER A 333 -21.12 -0.77 3.03
CA SER A 333 -22.57 -0.89 3.16
C SER A 333 -23.02 -0.93 4.63
N LYS A 334 -22.29 -1.67 5.48
CA LYS A 334 -22.57 -1.74 6.92
C LYS A 334 -22.38 -0.37 7.59
N ALA A 335 -21.32 0.35 7.24
CA ALA A 335 -21.05 1.68 7.77
C ALA A 335 -22.07 2.73 7.29
N LEU A 336 -22.54 2.63 6.04
CA LEU A 336 -23.63 3.44 5.52
C LEU A 336 -24.92 3.21 6.31
N ASN A 337 -25.29 1.96 6.58
CA ASN A 337 -26.48 1.66 7.37
C ASN A 337 -26.40 2.22 8.80
N ILE A 338 -25.23 2.16 9.44
CA ILE A 338 -25.01 2.79 10.76
C ILE A 338 -25.17 4.31 10.68
N MET A 339 -24.69 4.92 9.60
CA MET A 339 -24.84 6.36 9.37
C MET A 339 -26.31 6.76 9.21
N ASP A 340 -27.09 6.00 8.42
CA ASP A 340 -28.54 6.23 8.25
C ASP A 340 -29.28 6.23 9.59
N GLN A 341 -29.02 5.21 10.41
CA GLN A 341 -29.64 5.04 11.71
C GLN A 341 -29.27 6.17 12.67
N ALA A 342 -28.05 6.70 12.59
CA ALA A 342 -27.63 7.84 13.40
C ALA A 342 -28.40 9.10 12.98
N ILE A 343 -28.54 9.34 11.67
CA ILE A 343 -29.30 10.47 11.14
C ILE A 343 -30.78 10.35 11.53
N GLY A 344 -31.37 9.16 11.45
CA GLY A 344 -32.73 8.88 11.91
C GLY A 344 -32.95 9.16 13.41
N LYS A 345 -31.88 9.11 14.22
CA LYS A 345 -31.88 9.49 15.65
C LYS A 345 -31.59 10.97 15.90
N GLY A 346 -31.52 11.78 14.84
CA GLY A 346 -31.26 13.22 14.93
C GLY A 346 -29.78 13.62 15.03
N VAL A 347 -28.84 12.70 14.75
CA VAL A 347 -27.41 13.04 14.73
C VAL A 347 -27.08 13.83 13.47
N SER A 348 -26.56 15.06 13.62
CA SER A 348 -26.07 15.85 12.50
C SER A 348 -24.67 15.37 12.06
N ILE A 349 -24.55 14.96 10.81
CA ILE A 349 -23.29 14.46 10.23
C ILE A 349 -22.83 15.43 9.13
N VAL A 350 -21.83 16.24 9.45
CA VAL A 350 -21.26 17.25 8.52
C VAL A 350 -20.29 16.64 7.52
N ASN A 351 -19.63 15.52 7.86
CA ASN A 351 -18.67 14.83 6.99
C ASN A 351 -18.98 13.33 6.87
N PRO A 352 -19.90 12.94 5.97
CA PRO A 352 -20.31 11.55 5.75
C PRO A 352 -19.11 10.62 5.46
N GLY A 353 -18.17 11.06 4.62
CA GLY A 353 -17.01 10.25 4.26
C GLY A 353 -16.03 10.03 5.42
N GLY A 354 -15.87 11.01 6.32
CA GLY A 354 -15.12 10.84 7.56
C GLY A 354 -15.83 9.91 8.55
N TYR A 355 -17.16 10.01 8.64
CA TYR A 355 -17.98 9.17 9.50
C TYR A 355 -17.91 7.70 9.09
N ILE A 356 -18.10 7.39 7.80
CA ILE A 356 -18.04 6.02 7.26
C ILE A 356 -16.70 5.37 7.57
N ARG A 357 -15.57 6.05 7.30
CA ARG A 357 -14.23 5.53 7.62
C ARG A 357 -14.06 5.23 9.11
N THR A 358 -14.61 6.11 9.97
CA THR A 358 -14.59 5.91 11.42
C THR A 358 -15.39 4.67 11.83
N GLN A 359 -16.59 4.47 11.26
CA GLN A 359 -17.41 3.30 11.56
C GLN A 359 -16.76 2.00 11.09
N ILE A 360 -16.17 1.98 9.88
CA ILE A 360 -15.42 0.83 9.39
C ILE A 360 -14.29 0.45 10.35
N ARG A 361 -13.56 1.44 10.89
CA ARG A 361 -12.51 1.20 11.88
C ARG A 361 -13.06 0.57 13.16
N ILE A 362 -14.18 1.08 13.68
CA ILE A 362 -14.84 0.52 14.87
C ILE A 362 -15.24 -0.93 14.60
N LEU A 363 -15.87 -1.20 13.46
CA LEU A 363 -16.28 -2.54 13.04
C LEU A 363 -15.09 -3.51 13.01
N ARG A 364 -13.99 -3.12 12.36
CA ARG A 364 -12.77 -3.94 12.31
C ARG A 364 -12.17 -4.16 13.69
N SER A 365 -12.21 -3.16 14.58
CA SER A 365 -11.69 -3.33 15.95
C SER A 365 -12.52 -4.29 16.80
N GLN A 366 -13.84 -4.36 16.57
CA GLN A 366 -14.75 -5.25 17.28
C GLN A 366 -14.66 -6.69 16.78
N SER A 367 -14.51 -6.90 15.47
CA SER A 367 -14.28 -8.21 14.86
C SER A 367 -12.94 -8.87 15.24
N LEU A 368 -12.09 -8.16 15.99
CA LEU A 368 -10.80 -8.64 16.49
C LEU A 368 -10.85 -9.06 17.96
N ILE A 369 -11.98 -8.83 18.65
CA ILE A 369 -12.20 -9.20 20.06
C ILE A 369 -13.07 -10.47 20.16
N ALA A 370 -13.86 -10.75 19.12
CA ALA A 370 -14.57 -12.01 18.91
C ALA A 370 -13.67 -13.01 18.17
#